data_AF-A0A3D1QEM8-F1
#
_entry.id   AF-A0A3D1QEM8-F1
#
_cell.length_a   1.000
_cell.length_b   1.000
_cell.length_c   1.000
_cell.angle_alpha   90.00
_cell.angle_beta   90.00
_cell.angle_gamma   90.00
#
_symmetry.space_group_name_H-M   'P 1'
#
loop_
_entity.id
_entity.type
_entity.pdbx_description
1 polymer ?
#
loop_
_entity_poly.entity_id
_entity_poly.type
_entity_poly.pdbx_seq_one_letter_code
_entity_poly.pdbx_strand_id
1 'polypeptide(L)'
;MRDNYGRTISYMRMSVTDRCNLRCRYCMPESGINKLEHDKILSFEDIIAIAEAASDLGISKIRLTGGEPLVRRNITGLVSQLAGIPGIEEVTLTTNGTLFARMVKALRAGGLKRVNFSLDSLSAEKYDYITRGGCL
;
A
#
# COMPACT_ATOMS: atom_id res chain seq x y z
N MET A 1 21.86 -5.73 -1.64
CA MET A 1 22.52 -4.41 -1.49
C MET A 1 22.76 -4.05 0.00
N ARG A 2 23.82 -3.28 0.33
CA ARG A 2 24.05 -2.74 1.69
C ARG A 2 24.25 -1.22 1.66
N ASP A 3 23.83 -0.54 2.71
CA ASP A 3 24.09 0.90 2.88
C ASP A 3 25.41 1.19 3.64
N ASN A 4 25.71 2.47 3.83
CA ASN A 4 26.92 2.94 4.53
C ASN A 4 27.00 2.55 6.01
N TYR A 5 25.90 2.07 6.60
CA TYR A 5 25.86 1.53 7.96
C TYR A 5 25.90 0.00 7.98
N GLY A 6 26.13 -0.64 6.83
CA GLY A 6 26.22 -2.09 6.70
C GLY A 6 24.87 -2.83 6.76
N ARG A 7 23.74 -2.12 6.71
CA ARG A 7 22.40 -2.73 6.76
C ARG A 7 22.07 -3.35 5.40
N THR A 8 21.60 -4.59 5.40
CA THR A 8 21.11 -5.25 4.18
C THR A 8 19.74 -4.69 3.83
N ILE A 9 19.61 -4.13 2.63
CA ILE A 9 18.33 -3.65 2.09
C ILE A 9 17.68 -4.82 1.37
N SER A 10 16.57 -5.31 1.92
CA SER A 10 15.84 -6.50 1.43
C SER A 10 14.35 -6.26 1.19
N TYR A 11 13.83 -5.08 1.54
CA TYR A 11 12.43 -4.73 1.31
C TYR A 11 12.26 -3.32 0.77
N MET A 12 11.21 -3.12 -0.02
CA MET A 12 10.82 -1.84 -0.58
C MET A 12 9.39 -1.49 -0.15
N ARG A 13 9.19 -0.24 0.28
CA ARG A 13 7.86 0.31 0.57
C ARG A 13 7.42 1.17 -0.61
N MET A 14 6.29 0.84 -1.23
CA MET A 14 5.77 1.53 -2.41
C MET A 14 4.47 2.26 -2.07
N SER A 15 4.52 3.59 -2.14
CA SER A 15 3.34 4.45 -2.07
C SER A 15 2.66 4.48 -3.43
N VAL A 16 1.52 3.82 -3.55
CA VAL A 16 0.83 3.71 -4.85
C VAL A 16 -0.16 4.86 -5.06
N THR A 17 -0.53 5.63 -4.05
CA THR A 17 -1.45 6.76 -4.22
C THR A 17 -1.32 7.71 -3.06
N ASP A 18 -1.63 8.98 -3.27
CA ASP A 18 -1.79 10.01 -2.26
C ASP A 18 -3.24 10.09 -1.72
N ARG A 19 -4.19 9.46 -2.40
CA ARG A 19 -5.61 9.49 -2.06
C ARG A 19 -5.91 8.55 -0.89
N CYS A 20 -6.77 8.99 0.01
CA CYS A 20 -7.31 8.19 1.11
C CYS A 20 -8.82 8.43 1.23
N ASN A 21 -9.57 7.41 1.63
CA ASN A 21 -11.00 7.53 1.91
C ASN A 21 -11.32 7.88 3.39
N LEU A 22 -10.30 8.03 4.24
CA LEU A 22 -10.40 8.55 5.61
C LEU A 22 -9.63 9.87 5.76
N ARG A 23 -9.84 10.59 6.87
CA ARG A 23 -9.17 11.86 7.22
C ARG A 23 -8.62 11.83 8.65
N CYS A 24 -7.81 10.79 8.94
CA CYS A 24 -7.32 10.55 10.29
C CYS A 24 -6.57 11.77 10.84
N ARG A 25 -6.94 12.23 12.05
CA ARG A 25 -6.46 13.49 12.64
C ARG A 25 -4.94 13.64 12.71
N TYR A 26 -4.21 12.54 12.94
CA TYR A 26 -2.76 12.52 13.03
C TYR A 26 -2.04 12.38 11.67
N CYS A 27 -2.79 12.09 10.61
CA CYS A 27 -2.24 11.75 9.30
C CYS A 27 -2.57 12.81 8.26
N MET A 28 -3.83 13.26 8.19
CA MET A 28 -4.34 14.13 7.14
C MET A 28 -5.26 15.22 7.72
N PRO A 29 -5.16 16.48 7.23
CA PRO A 29 -6.10 17.53 7.57
C PRO A 29 -7.54 17.14 7.24
N GLU A 30 -8.51 17.75 7.90
CA GLU A 30 -9.94 17.49 7.68
C GLU A 30 -10.38 17.80 6.24
N SER A 31 -9.86 18.91 5.69
CA SER A 31 -10.05 19.30 4.29
C SER A 31 -9.38 18.36 3.29
N GLY A 32 -8.57 17.40 3.75
CA GLY A 32 -7.72 16.56 2.92
C GLY A 32 -6.45 17.27 2.47
N ILE A 33 -5.84 16.71 1.42
CA ILE A 33 -4.68 17.27 0.74
C ILE A 33 -5.03 17.58 -0.71
N ASN A 34 -4.25 18.47 -1.33
CA ASN A 34 -4.27 18.66 -2.78
C ASN A 34 -3.85 17.35 -3.43
N LYS A 35 -4.77 16.76 -4.20
CA LYS A 35 -4.54 15.49 -4.87
C LYS A 35 -3.57 15.70 -6.01
N LEU A 36 -2.61 14.80 -6.14
CA LEU A 36 -1.73 14.74 -7.29
C LEU A 36 -2.55 14.36 -8.54
N GLU A 37 -2.23 15.05 -9.62
CA GLU A 37 -2.67 14.69 -10.96
C GLU A 37 -2.13 13.33 -11.36
N HIS A 38 -2.82 12.66 -12.27
CA HIS A 38 -2.49 11.28 -12.65
C HIS A 38 -1.08 11.15 -13.23
N ASP A 39 -0.59 12.17 -13.95
CA ASP A 39 0.76 12.21 -14.53
C ASP A 39 1.88 12.41 -13.49
N LYS A 40 1.52 12.80 -12.25
CA LYS A 40 2.45 12.98 -11.13
C LYS A 40 2.58 11.75 -10.24
N ILE A 41 1.82 10.69 -10.53
CA ILE A 41 1.88 9.41 -9.82
C ILE A 41 2.43 8.37 -10.79
N LEU A 42 3.43 7.60 -10.35
CA LEU A 42 4.00 6.52 -11.13
C LEU A 42 2.92 5.60 -11.71
N SER A 43 3.04 5.28 -12.99
CA SER A 43 2.16 4.30 -13.63
C SER A 43 2.41 2.91 -13.04
N PHE A 44 1.57 1.92 -13.39
CA PHE A 44 1.85 0.56 -12.95
C PHE A 44 3.06 -0.02 -13.69
N GLU A 45 3.24 0.33 -14.95
CA GLU A 45 4.39 -0.04 -15.76
C GLU A 45 5.69 0.50 -15.12
N ASP A 46 5.70 1.77 -14.66
CA ASP A 46 6.84 2.35 -13.94
C ASP A 46 7.13 1.59 -12.64
N ILE A 47 6.07 1.28 -11.87
CA ILE A 47 6.17 0.55 -10.60
C ILE A 47 6.74 -0.85 -10.81
N ILE A 48 6.30 -1.56 -11.85
CA ILE A 48 6.81 -2.89 -12.20
C ILE A 48 8.27 -2.81 -12.62
N ALA A 49 8.63 -1.88 -13.51
CA ALA A 49 10.02 -1.71 -13.96
C ALA A 49 10.97 -1.41 -12.77
N ILE A 50 10.54 -0.58 -11.82
CA ILE A 50 11.29 -0.31 -10.59
C ILE A 50 11.41 -1.57 -9.72
N ALA A 51 10.32 -2.34 -9.59
CA ALA A 51 10.31 -3.55 -8.78
C ALA A 51 11.20 -4.67 -9.36
N GLU A 52 11.24 -4.82 -10.68
CA GLU A 52 12.15 -5.75 -11.37
C GLU A 52 13.61 -5.38 -11.11
N ALA A 53 13.98 -4.12 -11.37
CA ALA A 53 15.33 -3.63 -11.11
C ALA A 53 15.72 -3.74 -9.62
N ALA A 54 14.77 -3.52 -8.71
CA ALA A 54 14.98 -3.68 -7.28
C ALA A 54 15.19 -5.16 -6.89
N SER A 55 14.47 -6.08 -7.53
CA SER A 55 14.62 -7.52 -7.33
C SER A 55 16.02 -7.98 -7.69
N ASP A 56 16.56 -7.51 -8.81
CA ASP A 56 17.93 -7.80 -9.26
C ASP A 56 19.01 -7.33 -8.24
N LEU A 57 18.69 -6.32 -7.43
CA LEU A 57 19.56 -5.79 -6.37
C LEU A 57 19.39 -6.52 -5.02
N GLY A 58 18.52 -7.52 -4.96
CA GLY A 58 18.26 -8.39 -3.81
C GLY A 58 17.08 -7.95 -2.92
N ILE A 59 16.19 -7.08 -3.42
CA ILE A 59 14.90 -6.85 -2.75
C ILE A 59 14.01 -8.06 -2.98
N SER A 60 13.55 -8.71 -1.92
CA SER A 60 12.63 -9.85 -2.03
C SER A 60 11.23 -9.55 -1.48
N LYS A 61 11.03 -8.40 -0.82
CA LYS A 61 9.77 -8.04 -0.17
C LYS A 61 9.28 -6.67 -0.59
N ILE A 62 8.00 -6.58 -0.98
CA ILE A 62 7.34 -5.34 -1.36
C ILE A 62 6.16 -5.08 -0.42
N ARG A 63 6.09 -3.86 0.12
CA ARG A 63 4.95 -3.39 0.92
C ARG A 63 4.24 -2.26 0.20
N LEU A 64 3.00 -2.53 -0.22
CA LEU A 64 2.09 -1.55 -0.79
C LEU A 64 1.45 -0.70 0.32
N THR A 65 1.50 0.62 0.12
CA THR A 65 0.96 1.66 1.00
C THR A 65 0.48 2.84 0.14
N GLY A 66 0.28 4.02 0.73
CA GLY A 66 -0.15 5.23 0.04
C GLY A 66 -0.70 6.24 1.03
N GLY A 67 -1.77 6.92 0.63
CA GLY A 67 -2.94 7.11 1.47
C GLY A 67 -3.58 5.74 1.74
N GLU A 68 -4.72 5.45 1.09
CA GLU A 68 -5.34 4.13 1.13
C GLU A 68 -5.08 3.38 -0.19
N PRO A 69 -4.19 2.37 -0.23
CA PRO A 69 -3.87 1.67 -1.48
C PRO A 69 -5.09 1.07 -2.19
N LEU A 70 -6.12 0.63 -1.44
CA LEU A 70 -7.33 0.03 -2.03
C LEU A 70 -8.28 1.02 -2.71
N VAL A 71 -7.99 2.33 -2.65
CA VAL A 71 -8.70 3.32 -3.50
C VAL A 71 -8.11 3.40 -4.90
N ARG A 72 -6.88 2.91 -5.13
CA ARG A 72 -6.27 2.94 -6.47
C ARG A 72 -6.91 1.88 -7.35
N ARG A 73 -7.47 2.31 -8.49
CA ARG A 73 -8.11 1.43 -9.46
C ARG A 73 -7.12 0.35 -9.92
N ASN A 74 -7.61 -0.87 -10.12
CA ASN A 74 -6.84 -2.03 -10.57
C ASN A 74 -5.67 -2.46 -9.65
N ILE A 75 -5.69 -2.10 -8.37
CA ILE A 75 -4.64 -2.48 -7.40
C ILE A 75 -4.42 -4.00 -7.30
N THR A 76 -5.47 -4.81 -7.48
CA THR A 76 -5.37 -6.28 -7.48
C THR A 76 -4.52 -6.79 -8.65
N GLY A 77 -4.59 -6.12 -9.80
CA GLY A 77 -3.75 -6.41 -10.96
C GLY A 77 -2.28 -6.05 -10.72
N LEU A 78 -2.03 -4.93 -10.03
CA LEU A 78 -0.66 -4.56 -9.62
C LEU A 78 -0.08 -5.61 -8.67
N VAL A 79 -0.86 -6.06 -7.67
CA VAL A 79 -0.44 -7.12 -6.75
C VAL A 79 -0.03 -8.39 -7.51
N SER A 80 -0.85 -8.81 -8.48
CA SER A 80 -0.58 -10.00 -9.30
C SER A 80 0.72 -9.88 -10.09
N GLN A 81 0.98 -8.71 -10.69
CA GLN A 81 2.20 -8.49 -11.47
C GLN A 81 3.43 -8.49 -10.56
N LEU A 82 3.38 -7.76 -9.43
CA LEU A 82 4.48 -7.71 -8.46
C LEU A 82 4.81 -9.08 -7.87
N ALA A 83 3.80 -9.89 -7.56
CA ALA A 83 3.99 -11.23 -7.02
C ALA A 83 4.55 -12.22 -8.06
N GLY A 84 4.46 -11.89 -9.35
CA GLY A 84 5.01 -12.68 -10.45
C GLY A 84 6.46 -12.34 -10.79
N ILE A 85 7.04 -11.27 -10.23
CA ILE A 85 8.43 -10.87 -10.50
C ILE A 85 9.39 -11.90 -9.89
N PRO A 86 10.30 -12.50 -10.68
CA PRO A 86 11.33 -13.39 -10.16
C PRO A 86 12.16 -12.71 -9.05
N GLY A 87 12.35 -13.39 -7.93
CA GLY A 87 13.07 -12.87 -6.75
C GLY A 87 12.18 -12.15 -5.72
N ILE A 88 10.96 -11.73 -6.09
CA ILE A 88 9.98 -11.24 -5.12
C ILE A 88 9.28 -12.41 -4.45
N GLU A 89 9.55 -12.58 -3.15
CA GLU A 89 8.98 -13.63 -2.31
C GLU A 89 7.67 -13.19 -1.65
N GLU A 90 7.56 -11.90 -1.32
CA GLU A 90 6.44 -11.39 -0.54
C GLU A 90 5.92 -10.04 -1.02
N VAL A 91 4.66 -10.01 -1.47
CA VAL A 91 3.89 -8.78 -1.62
C VAL A 91 2.94 -8.63 -0.43
N THR A 92 2.99 -7.48 0.21
CA THR A 92 2.21 -7.15 1.41
C THR A 92 1.48 -5.83 1.28
N LEU A 93 0.39 -5.68 2.03
CA LEU A 93 -0.47 -4.51 1.97
C LEU A 93 -0.64 -3.89 3.37
N THR A 94 -0.54 -2.57 3.47
CA THR A 94 -1.01 -1.83 4.66
C THR A 94 -2.26 -1.03 4.28
N THR A 95 -3.38 -1.25 4.96
CA THR A 95 -4.69 -0.67 4.62
C THR A 95 -5.49 -0.34 5.89
N ASN A 96 -6.38 0.64 5.80
CA ASN A 96 -7.40 0.90 6.83
C ASN A 96 -8.53 -0.15 6.83
N GLY A 97 -8.58 -1.03 5.83
CA GLY A 97 -9.47 -2.19 5.79
C GLY A 97 -10.89 -1.94 5.27
N THR A 98 -11.34 -0.68 5.17
CA THR A 98 -12.70 -0.31 4.75
C THR A 98 -13.12 -0.87 3.39
N LEU A 99 -12.14 -1.12 2.50
CA LEU A 99 -12.33 -1.62 1.14
C LEU A 99 -11.79 -3.04 0.97
N PHE A 100 -11.33 -3.69 2.04
CA PHE A 100 -10.63 -4.97 1.95
C PHE A 100 -11.59 -6.13 1.67
N ALA A 101 -12.74 -6.20 2.35
CA ALA A 101 -13.68 -7.31 2.24
C ALA A 101 -14.13 -7.56 0.78
N ARG A 102 -14.35 -6.49 0.00
CA ARG A 102 -14.74 -6.58 -1.42
C ARG A 102 -13.60 -7.01 -2.35
N MET A 103 -12.34 -6.90 -1.93
CA MET A 103 -11.16 -7.19 -2.76
C MET A 103 -10.36 -8.43 -2.30
N VAL A 104 -10.61 -8.97 -1.10
CA VAL A 104 -9.78 -10.02 -0.47
C VAL A 104 -9.56 -11.24 -1.36
N LYS A 105 -10.61 -11.72 -2.06
CA LYS A 105 -10.50 -12.89 -2.95
C LYS A 105 -9.53 -12.62 -4.11
N ALA A 106 -9.66 -11.46 -4.75
CA ALA A 106 -8.81 -11.06 -5.87
C ALA A 106 -7.37 -10.77 -5.41
N LEU A 107 -7.20 -10.12 -4.26
CA LEU A 107 -5.89 -9.88 -3.66
C LEU A 107 -5.14 -11.17 -3.34
N ARG A 108 -5.83 -12.13 -2.70
CA ARG A 108 -5.27 -13.45 -2.39
C ARG A 108 -4.94 -14.23 -3.66
N ALA A 109 -5.83 -14.22 -4.65
CA ALA A 109 -5.60 -14.88 -5.94
C ALA A 109 -4.41 -14.26 -6.69
N GLY A 110 -4.22 -12.94 -6.59
CA GLY A 110 -3.05 -12.23 -7.11
C GLY A 110 -1.76 -12.44 -6.30
N GLY A 111 -1.74 -13.32 -5.29
CA GLY A 111 -0.52 -13.67 -4.57
C GLY A 111 -0.19 -12.77 -3.37
N LEU A 112 -1.11 -11.91 -2.91
CA LEU A 112 -0.91 -11.15 -1.67
C LEU A 112 -0.69 -12.09 -0.49
N LYS A 113 0.42 -11.94 0.24
CA LYS A 113 0.81 -12.86 1.32
C LYS A 113 0.39 -12.38 2.70
N ARG A 114 0.51 -11.08 2.98
CA ARG A 114 0.25 -10.49 4.30
C ARG A 114 -0.43 -9.14 4.20
N VAL A 115 -1.29 -8.87 5.18
CA VAL A 115 -2.02 -7.60 5.31
C VAL A 115 -1.80 -7.05 6.70
N ASN A 116 -1.52 -5.76 6.78
CA ASN A 116 -1.50 -4.99 8.01
C ASN A 116 -2.71 -4.05 8.02
N PHE A 117 -3.59 -4.22 9.01
CA PHE A 117 -4.73 -3.34 9.21
C PHE A 117 -4.37 -2.21 10.17
N SER A 118 -4.66 -0.98 9.76
CA SER A 118 -4.62 0.19 10.63
C SER A 118 -5.98 0.35 11.31
N LEU A 119 -6.03 0.04 12.60
CA LEU A 119 -7.22 0.17 13.45
C LEU A 119 -6.82 0.82 14.78
N ASP A 120 -7.04 2.12 14.90
CA ASP A 120 -6.48 2.92 16.00
C ASP A 120 -7.29 2.82 17.30
N SER A 121 -8.51 2.29 17.25
CA SER A 121 -9.32 2.02 18.45
C SER A 121 -10.33 0.92 18.17
N LEU A 122 -10.73 0.20 19.22
CA LEU A 122 -11.86 -0.74 19.21
C LEU A 122 -13.18 -0.08 19.69
N SER A 123 -13.12 1.17 20.16
CA SER A 123 -14.32 1.95 20.49
C SER A 123 -14.79 2.66 19.22
N ALA A 124 -16.04 2.40 18.80
CA ALA A 124 -16.61 2.99 17.60
C ALA A 124 -16.55 4.53 17.62
N GLU A 125 -16.93 5.15 18.73
CA GLU A 125 -16.86 6.61 18.92
C GLU A 125 -15.44 7.15 18.79
N LYS A 126 -14.45 6.50 19.42
CA LYS A 126 -13.05 6.91 19.32
C LYS A 126 -12.50 6.70 17.91
N TYR A 127 -12.87 5.61 17.25
CA TYR A 127 -12.44 5.31 15.89
C TYR A 127 -12.98 6.34 14.90
N ASP A 128 -14.27 6.68 14.98
CA ASP A 128 -14.86 7.75 14.15
C ASP A 128 -14.20 9.10 14.45
N TYR A 129 -14.04 9.44 15.73
CA TYR A 129 -13.34 10.66 16.13
C TYR A 129 -11.93 10.76 15.54
N ILE A 130 -11.15 9.67 15.61
CA ILE A 130 -9.77 9.64 15.08
C ILE A 130 -9.75 9.71 13.56
N THR A 131 -10.57 8.90 12.87
CA THR A 131 -10.48 8.67 11.43
C THR A 131 -11.28 9.66 10.59
N ARG A 132 -12.27 10.34 11.19
CA ARG A 132 -13.22 11.25 10.53
C ARG A 132 -13.88 10.59 9.30
N GLY A 133 -14.73 9.58 9.54
CA GLY A 133 -15.46 8.86 8.50
C GLY A 133 -15.25 7.34 8.47
N GLY A 134 -14.48 6.78 9.41
CA GLY A 134 -14.41 5.34 9.63
C GLY A 134 -15.54 4.88 10.56
N CYS A 135 -16.13 3.73 10.28
CA CYS A 135 -17.15 3.09 11.11
C CYS A 135 -16.72 1.65 11.41
N LEU A 136 -16.87 1.24 12.67
CA LEU A 136 -16.55 -0.09 13.19
C LEU A 136 -17.77 -1.02 13.14
#